data_AF-A0ABD0QYY0-F1
#
_entry.id   AF-A0ABD0QYY0-F1
#
_cell.length_a   1.000
_cell.length_b   1.000
_cell.length_c   1.000
_cell.angle_alpha   90.00
_cell.angle_beta   90.00
_cell.angle_gamma   90.00
#
_symmetry.space_group_name_H-M   'P 1'
#
loop_
_entity.id
_entity.type
_entity.pdbx_description
1 polymer ?
#
loop_
_entity_poly.entity_id
_entity_poly.type
_entity_poly.pdbx_seq_one_letter_code
_entity_poly.pdbx_strand_id
1 'polypeptide(L)'
;ENIGMRRAVSLGVPSDWHIGSYIHGAIPGQAGIEMGRYGSLVVFQGGPKDGTDALGRKLGQHIVGEAPVSLGNMDDIPCGESETRLLPQTFLLDPKYTVGQYLTSQDARVLDFIRFQCGESTSQE
;
A
#
# COMPACT_ATOMS: atom_id res chain seq x y z
N GLU A 1 -9.81 26.81 -15.74
CA GLU A 1 -8.74 26.14 -14.98
C GLU A 1 -7.79 25.43 -15.94
N ASN A 2 -6.54 25.22 -15.54
CA ASN A 2 -5.60 24.40 -16.31
C ASN A 2 -5.64 22.97 -15.75
N ILE A 3 -6.06 22.00 -16.58
CA ILE A 3 -6.20 20.59 -16.21
C ILE A 3 -5.13 19.80 -16.99
N GLY A 4 -4.38 18.93 -16.30
CA GLY A 4 -3.33 18.14 -16.93
C GLY A 4 -3.14 16.77 -16.29
N MET A 5 -2.67 15.81 -17.09
CA MET A 5 -2.27 14.49 -16.62
C MET A 5 -0.86 14.56 -16.04
N ARG A 6 -0.71 14.34 -14.73
CA ARG A 6 0.60 14.44 -14.07
C ARG A 6 1.44 13.18 -14.21
N ARG A 7 0.85 12.02 -13.95
CA ARG A 7 1.52 10.70 -14.03
C ARG A 7 0.49 9.59 -14.01
N ALA A 8 0.86 8.42 -14.53
CA ALA A 8 0.08 7.19 -14.49
C ALA A 8 1.00 6.00 -14.25
N VAL A 9 0.48 4.96 -13.62
CA VAL A 9 1.14 3.65 -13.48
C VAL A 9 0.12 2.58 -13.84
N SER A 10 0.59 1.54 -14.52
CA SER A 10 -0.18 0.33 -14.82
C SER A 10 0.57 -0.87 -14.24
N LEU A 11 -0.16 -1.79 -13.62
CA LEU A 11 0.39 -3.01 -13.04
C LEU A 11 -0.29 -4.23 -13.64
N GLY A 12 0.50 -5.28 -13.87
CA GLY A 12 0.02 -6.61 -14.19
C GLY A 12 0.80 -7.61 -13.36
N VAL A 13 0.12 -8.63 -12.85
CA VAL A 13 0.73 -9.67 -12.01
C VAL A 13 0.38 -11.07 -12.53
N PRO A 14 1.23 -12.08 -12.31
CA PRO A 14 0.90 -13.47 -12.55
C PRO A 14 -0.36 -13.94 -11.79
N SER A 15 -0.95 -15.06 -12.20
CA SER A 15 -2.20 -15.57 -11.64
C SER A 15 -2.12 -16.00 -10.16
N ASP A 16 -0.92 -16.26 -9.65
CA ASP A 16 -0.65 -16.64 -8.26
C ASP A 16 -0.38 -15.42 -7.34
N TRP A 17 -0.48 -14.20 -7.88
CA TRP A 17 -0.20 -12.95 -7.16
C TRP A 17 -1.49 -12.13 -7.05
N HIS A 18 -1.49 -11.18 -6.12
CA HIS A 18 -2.63 -10.34 -5.83
C HIS A 18 -2.25 -8.86 -5.85
N ILE A 19 -3.19 -8.02 -6.30
CA ILE A 19 -3.09 -6.56 -6.22
C ILE A 19 -4.17 -6.07 -5.25
N GLY A 20 -3.73 -5.56 -4.10
CA GLY A 20 -4.59 -4.81 -3.19
C GLY A 20 -4.62 -3.33 -3.57
N SER A 21 -5.76 -2.67 -3.37
CA SER A 21 -5.90 -1.23 -3.58
C SER A 21 -6.61 -0.56 -2.41
N TYR A 22 -6.30 0.71 -2.20
CA TYR A 22 -7.04 1.55 -1.27
C TYR A 22 -7.01 3.02 -1.70
N ILE A 23 -8.18 3.66 -1.70
CA ILE A 23 -8.35 5.09 -1.94
C ILE A 23 -8.78 5.78 -0.66
N HIS A 24 -8.12 6.90 -0.32
CA HIS A 24 -8.47 7.75 0.82
C HIS A 24 -8.91 9.14 0.37
N GLY A 25 -9.87 9.71 1.11
CA GLY A 25 -10.56 10.93 0.72
C GLY A 25 -11.41 10.69 -0.54
N ALA A 26 -12.18 9.60 -0.54
CA ALA A 26 -12.98 9.18 -1.68
C ALA A 26 -13.97 10.27 -2.08
N ILE A 27 -14.02 10.55 -3.38
CA ILE A 27 -15.00 11.46 -3.98
C ILE A 27 -15.98 10.66 -4.83
N PRO A 28 -17.27 11.04 -4.90
CA PRO A 28 -18.22 10.40 -5.80
C PRO A 28 -17.69 10.43 -7.24
N GLY A 29 -17.67 9.27 -7.88
CA GLY A 29 -17.12 9.07 -9.21
C GLY A 29 -18.04 8.23 -10.09
N GLN A 30 -17.55 7.89 -11.29
CA GLN A 30 -18.22 6.93 -12.16
C GLN A 30 -18.16 5.52 -11.54
N ALA A 31 -19.21 4.74 -11.77
CA ALA A 31 -19.27 3.35 -11.31
C ALA A 31 -18.06 2.56 -11.86
N GLY A 32 -17.34 1.87 -10.97
CA GLY A 32 -16.13 1.12 -11.30
C GLY A 32 -14.84 1.95 -11.32
N ILE A 33 -14.89 3.25 -11.02
CA ILE A 33 -13.71 4.11 -10.90
C ILE A 33 -13.67 4.71 -9.50
N GLU A 34 -12.70 4.28 -8.70
CA GLU A 34 -12.44 4.87 -7.39
C GLU A 34 -11.55 6.11 -7.55
N MET A 35 -12.00 7.26 -7.03
CA MET A 35 -11.25 8.51 -7.06
C MET A 35 -11.11 9.07 -5.64
N GLY A 36 -9.98 9.71 -5.34
CA GLY A 36 -9.75 10.34 -4.06
C GLY A 36 -8.46 11.15 -4.01
N ARG A 37 -8.13 11.67 -2.83
CA ARG A 37 -6.92 12.47 -2.62
C ARG A 37 -5.65 11.62 -2.57
N TYR A 38 -5.75 10.40 -2.04
CA TYR A 38 -4.65 9.44 -1.99
C TYR A 38 -5.10 8.11 -2.57
N GLY A 39 -4.15 7.40 -3.17
CA GLY A 39 -4.36 6.03 -3.63
C GLY A 39 -3.12 5.20 -3.38
N SER A 40 -3.31 3.91 -3.10
CA SER A 40 -2.23 2.95 -3.05
C SER A 40 -2.58 1.67 -3.80
N LEU A 41 -1.53 1.04 -4.35
CA LEU A 41 -1.55 -0.30 -4.88
C LEU A 41 -0.48 -1.11 -4.15
N VAL A 42 -0.78 -2.36 -3.81
CA VAL A 42 0.16 -3.27 -3.16
C VAL A 42 0.13 -4.60 -3.86
N VAL A 43 1.30 -5.07 -4.29
CA VAL A 43 1.48 -6.38 -4.91
C VAL A 43 1.95 -7.35 -3.84
N PHE A 44 1.24 -8.46 -3.67
CA PHE A 44 1.57 -9.47 -2.67
C PHE A 44 1.24 -10.88 -3.14
N GLN A 45 1.83 -11.87 -2.46
CA GLN A 45 1.56 -13.30 -2.67
C GLN A 45 1.10 -13.93 -1.36
N GLY A 46 0.36 -15.04 -1.49
CA GLY A 46 -0.21 -15.75 -0.35
C GLY A 46 -1.37 -14.98 0.29
N GLY A 47 -1.59 -15.22 1.57
CA GLY A 47 -2.73 -14.67 2.30
C GLY A 47 -3.81 -15.71 2.61
N PRO A 48 -4.81 -15.32 3.42
CA PRO A 48 -5.90 -16.21 3.76
C PRO A 48 -6.74 -16.54 2.53
N LYS A 49 -7.21 -17.80 2.43
CA LYS A 49 -8.06 -18.27 1.32
C LYS A 49 -9.32 -17.43 1.17
N ASP A 50 -9.89 -17.03 2.31
CA ASP A 50 -11.01 -16.10 2.40
C ASP A 50 -10.48 -14.77 2.97
N GLY A 51 -10.63 -13.67 2.23
CA GLY A 51 -10.24 -12.33 2.71
C GLY A 51 -8.94 -11.77 2.16
N THR A 52 -8.43 -12.31 1.04
CA THR A 52 -7.33 -11.71 0.27
C THR A 52 -7.58 -10.23 -0.05
N ASP A 53 -8.82 -9.88 -0.44
CA ASP A 53 -9.22 -8.49 -0.71
C ASP A 53 -9.14 -7.61 0.54
N ALA A 54 -9.55 -8.16 1.70
CA ALA A 54 -9.49 -7.45 2.97
C ALA A 54 -8.04 -7.22 3.40
N LEU A 55 -7.15 -8.20 3.20
CA LEU A 55 -5.71 -8.04 3.43
C LEU A 55 -5.13 -6.94 2.54
N GLY A 56 -5.40 -6.99 1.23
CA GLY A 56 -4.94 -5.99 0.27
C GLY A 56 -5.38 -4.58 0.64
N ARG A 57 -6.66 -4.41 1.03
CA ARG A 57 -7.19 -3.12 1.48
C ARG A 57 -6.51 -2.62 2.76
N LYS A 58 -6.28 -3.50 3.75
CA LYS A 58 -5.59 -3.14 5.01
C LYS A 58 -4.15 -2.71 4.79
N LEU A 59 -3.42 -3.42 3.92
CA LEU A 59 -2.08 -3.04 3.50
C LEU A 59 -2.09 -1.68 2.78
N GLY A 60 -3.04 -1.49 1.85
CA GLY A 60 -3.22 -0.21 1.16
C GLY A 60 -3.51 0.95 2.11
N GLN A 61 -4.33 0.72 3.14
CA GLN A 61 -4.61 1.68 4.22
C GLN A 61 -3.34 2.09 4.97
N HIS A 62 -2.53 1.11 5.35
CA HIS A 62 -1.26 1.36 6.02
C HIS A 62 -0.30 2.16 5.13
N ILE A 63 -0.12 1.78 3.86
CA ILE A 63 0.74 2.51 2.91
C ILE A 63 0.30 3.97 2.75
N VAL A 64 -1.01 4.24 2.68
CA VAL A 64 -1.52 5.61 2.59
C VAL A 64 -1.20 6.40 3.87
N GLY A 65 -1.40 5.78 5.04
CA GLY A 65 -1.23 6.41 6.36
C GLY A 65 0.22 6.65 6.75
N GLU A 66 1.07 5.63 6.68
CA GLU A 66 2.46 5.64 7.17
C GLU A 66 3.48 6.00 6.09
N ALA A 67 3.04 6.15 4.83
CA ALA A 67 3.83 6.63 3.69
C ALA A 67 5.26 6.04 3.60
N PRO A 68 5.44 4.70 3.61
CA PRO A 68 6.74 4.10 3.43
C PRO A 68 7.34 4.47 2.08
N VAL A 69 8.67 4.56 2.03
CA VAL A 69 9.44 4.91 0.81
C VAL A 69 10.17 3.71 0.21
N SER A 70 10.22 2.59 0.93
CA SER A 70 10.86 1.35 0.48
C SER A 70 10.25 0.15 1.18
N LEU A 71 10.49 -1.07 0.69
CA LEU A 71 9.94 -2.29 1.28
C LEU A 71 10.64 -2.67 2.60
N GLY A 72 11.98 -2.64 2.62
CA GLY A 72 12.78 -3.21 3.71
C GLY A 72 12.84 -4.74 3.67
N ASN A 73 13.33 -5.34 4.75
CA ASN A 73 13.47 -6.79 4.92
C ASN A 73 12.71 -7.30 6.16
N MET A 74 12.45 -8.60 6.20
CA MET A 74 11.80 -9.26 7.34
C MET A 74 12.65 -9.25 8.62
N ASP A 75 13.98 -9.22 8.48
CA ASP A 75 14.92 -9.23 9.60
C ASP A 75 15.34 -7.82 10.05
N ASP A 76 14.77 -6.78 9.43
CA ASP A 76 15.08 -5.40 9.77
C ASP A 76 14.54 -5.05 11.16
N ILE A 77 15.36 -4.38 11.97
CA ILE A 77 14.98 -3.89 13.29
C ILE A 77 14.10 -2.64 13.11
N PRO A 78 12.90 -2.57 13.74
CA PRO A 78 12.05 -1.39 13.70
C PRO A 78 12.72 -0.15 14.29
N CYS A 79 12.65 0.97 13.56
CA CYS A 79 13.17 2.28 14.01
C CYS A 79 12.09 3.21 14.61
N GLY A 80 10.97 2.64 15.08
CA GLY A 80 9.88 3.42 15.69
C GLY A 80 9.19 4.36 14.71
N GLU A 81 8.80 5.56 15.16
CA GLU A 81 8.03 6.53 14.36
C GLU A 81 8.81 7.12 13.17
N SER A 82 10.14 6.98 13.14
CA SER A 82 10.98 7.43 12.01
C SER A 82 11.21 6.33 10.96
N GLU A 83 10.52 5.19 11.08
CA GLU A 83 10.68 4.09 10.15
C GLU A 83 10.06 4.44 8.78
N THR A 84 10.85 4.25 7.73
CA THR A 84 10.47 4.59 6.34
C THR A 84 10.34 3.36 5.46
N ARG A 85 10.72 2.18 5.96
CA ARG A 85 10.59 0.90 5.27
C ARG A 85 9.29 0.21 5.70
N LEU A 86 8.51 -0.27 4.74
CA LEU A 86 7.19 -0.84 4.97
C LEU A 86 7.20 -2.01 5.99
N LEU A 87 8.05 -3.02 5.79
CA LEU A 87 8.02 -4.24 6.61
C LEU A 87 8.29 -4.00 8.11
N PRO A 88 9.29 -3.18 8.51
CA PRO A 88 9.54 -2.88 9.92
C PRO A 88 8.60 -1.82 10.53
N GLN A 89 7.76 -1.13 9.75
CA GLN A 89 6.79 -0.16 10.30
C GLN A 89 5.79 -0.84 11.23
N THR A 90 5.41 -0.14 12.31
CA THR A 90 4.31 -0.53 13.20
C THR A 90 3.00 -0.55 12.41
N PHE A 91 2.28 -1.67 12.45
CA PHE A 91 1.09 -1.83 11.63
C PHE A 91 -0.06 -0.92 12.12
N LEU A 92 -0.55 -0.07 11.22
CA LEU A 92 -1.50 1.02 11.52
C LEU A 92 -2.79 0.51 12.19
N LEU A 93 -3.29 -0.65 11.79
CA LEU A 93 -4.55 -1.20 12.27
C LEU A 93 -4.40 -2.09 13.52
N ASP A 94 -3.19 -2.58 13.79
CA ASP A 94 -2.87 -3.32 15.01
C ASP A 94 -1.42 -3.04 15.44
N PRO A 95 -1.21 -1.98 16.25
CA PRO A 95 0.13 -1.52 16.64
C PRO A 95 0.94 -2.50 17.49
N LYS A 96 0.38 -3.69 17.81
CA LYS A 96 1.11 -4.78 18.48
C LYS A 96 2.13 -5.45 17.57
N TYR A 97 1.95 -5.32 16.26
CA TYR A 97 2.77 -5.98 15.25
C TYR A 97 3.43 -4.96 14.31
N THR A 98 4.57 -5.32 13.75
CA THR A 98 5.03 -4.68 12.51
C THR A 98 4.25 -5.22 11.31
N VAL A 99 4.34 -4.56 10.16
CA VAL A 99 3.75 -5.07 8.91
C VAL A 99 4.30 -6.46 8.56
N GLY A 100 5.61 -6.67 8.69
CA GLY A 100 6.25 -7.97 8.43
C GLY A 100 5.73 -9.08 9.36
N GLN A 101 5.56 -8.79 10.65
CA GLN A 101 4.97 -9.72 11.61
C GLN A 101 3.50 -10.03 11.29
N TYR A 102 2.72 -9.00 10.94
CA TYR A 102 1.34 -9.17 10.52
C TYR A 102 1.24 -10.06 9.27
N LEU A 103 2.03 -9.78 8.24
CA LEU A 103 2.09 -10.57 7.00
C LEU A 103 2.46 -12.03 7.27
N THR A 104 3.42 -12.29 8.17
CA THR A 104 3.81 -13.65 8.57
C THR A 104 2.63 -14.41 9.18
N SER A 105 1.81 -13.76 10.01
CA SER A 105 0.60 -14.37 10.59
C SER A 105 -0.48 -14.69 9.55
N GLN A 106 -0.45 -14.01 8.39
CA GLN A 106 -1.41 -14.19 7.31
C GLN A 106 -0.89 -15.14 6.22
N ASP A 107 0.31 -15.72 6.37
CA ASP A 107 1.00 -16.49 5.33
C ASP A 107 1.10 -15.71 4.00
N ALA A 108 1.48 -14.43 4.11
CA ALA A 108 1.56 -13.51 2.99
C ALA A 108 2.92 -12.82 2.92
N ARG A 109 3.29 -12.34 1.72
CA ARG A 109 4.45 -11.47 1.52
C ARG A 109 4.16 -10.36 0.53
N VAL A 110 4.57 -9.15 0.85
CA VAL A 110 4.52 -8.01 -0.08
C VAL A 110 5.75 -8.05 -0.98
N LEU A 111 5.53 -7.77 -2.26
CA LEU A 111 6.57 -7.74 -3.30
C LEU A 111 6.88 -6.31 -3.73
N ASP A 112 5.86 -5.47 -3.86
CA ASP A 112 6.02 -4.07 -4.24
C ASP A 112 4.79 -3.26 -3.81
N PHE A 113 4.93 -1.93 -3.76
CA PHE A 113 3.82 -1.03 -3.52
C PHE A 113 4.00 0.32 -4.19
N ILE A 114 2.87 0.96 -4.48
CA ILE A 114 2.81 2.31 -5.04
C ILE A 114 1.90 3.15 -4.16
N ARG A 115 2.32 4.39 -3.93
CA ARG A 115 1.53 5.41 -3.25
C ARG A 115 1.44 6.65 -4.11
N PHE A 116 0.23 7.17 -4.27
CA PHE A 116 -0.08 8.42 -4.95
C PHE A 116 -0.76 9.37 -3.96
N GLN A 117 -0.39 10.64 -4.05
CA GLN A 117 -1.02 11.74 -3.35
C GLN A 117 -1.27 12.88 -4.34
N CYS A 118 -2.52 13.29 -4.47
CA CYS A 118 -2.89 14.43 -5.30
C CYS A 118 -2.12 15.68 -4.85
N GLY A 119 -1.41 16.30 -5.81
CA GLY A 119 -0.57 17.48 -5.58
C GLY A 119 0.86 17.19 -5.12
N GLU A 120 1.27 15.93 -4.90
CA GLU A 120 2.63 15.60 -4.46
C GLU A 120 3.70 16.08 -5.44
N SER A 121 4.81 16.59 -4.93
CA SER A 121 5.99 16.88 -5.75
C SER A 121 6.76 15.58 -5.97
N THR A 122 6.94 15.18 -7.22
CA THR A 122 7.94 14.17 -7.56
C THR A 122 9.31 14.82 -7.43
N SER A 123 10.04 14.51 -6.36
CA SER A 123 11.45 14.92 -6.26
C SER A 123 12.28 14.12 -7.27
N GLN A 124 12.39 14.65 -8.49
CA GLN A 124 13.49 14.46 -9.46
C GLN A 124 13.13 15.20 -10.77
N GLU A 125 13.67 16.41 -10.94
CA GLU A 125 14.66 16.67 -11.99
C GLU A 125 16.02 16.86 -11.28
#